data_AF-A0A942JB92-F1
#
_entry.id   AF-A0A942JB92-F1
#
_cell.length_a   1.000
_cell.length_b   1.000
_cell.length_c   1.000
_cell.angle_alpha   90.00
_cell.angle_beta   90.00
_cell.angle_gamma   90.00
#
_symmetry.space_group_name_H-M   'P 1'
#
loop_
_entity.id
_entity.type
_entity.pdbx_description
1 polymer ?
#
loop_
_entity_poly.entity_id
_entity_poly.type
_entity_poly.pdbx_seq_one_letter_code
_entity_poly.pdbx_strand_id
1 'polypeptide(L)'
;MRKPLVTKEQRFDPASVRPQMETVINLFDRYLENSPYRFGKSKHAVMGPVAKILERSQTGHWSADALAGYALRIHEMHRKARGFVSTEARTALEDGIRELIRLIDMVPITTLAKVAEKVEYGLYYQRRKGASEWMESIRKEFEKYLSSRYVTIELFREAWKDKNITFEGIYPSRSNEAYRKGKGTRKQDVDEFWRNRTEEDLEEEDE
;
A
#
# COMPACT_ATOMS: atom_id res chain seq x y z
N MET A 1 7.71 30.05 46.58
CA MET A 1 8.21 29.12 45.54
C MET A 1 7.25 27.94 45.44
N ARG A 2 6.65 27.68 44.27
CA ARG A 2 5.83 26.48 44.05
C ARG A 2 6.77 25.28 43.86
N LYS A 3 6.55 24.19 44.60
CA LYS A 3 7.33 22.95 44.45
C LYS A 3 7.00 22.30 43.11
N PRO A 4 8.00 21.91 42.28
CA PRO A 4 7.75 21.14 41.08
C PRO A 4 7.18 19.76 41.45
N LEU A 5 6.06 19.40 40.82
CA LEU A 5 5.51 18.05 40.87
C LEU A 5 6.43 17.15 40.03
N VAL A 6 7.34 16.44 40.68
CA VAL A 6 8.13 15.39 40.05
C VAL A 6 7.27 14.12 40.05
N THR A 7 6.44 13.96 39.04
CA THR A 7 5.82 12.66 38.74
C THR A 7 6.93 11.73 38.26
N LYS A 8 7.19 10.65 39.02
CA LYS A 8 7.91 9.48 38.48
C LYS A 8 7.00 8.85 37.42
N GLU A 9 7.06 9.35 36.19
CA GLU A 9 6.44 8.66 35.07
C GLU A 9 7.11 7.28 35.00
N GLN A 10 6.33 6.22 35.25
CA GLN A 10 6.72 4.89 34.80
C GLN A 10 6.99 5.02 33.31
N ARG A 11 8.24 4.76 32.90
CA ARG A 11 8.61 4.76 31.48
C ARG A 11 7.78 3.68 30.80
N PHE A 12 6.75 4.08 30.09
CA PHE A 12 6.00 3.20 29.22
C PHE A 12 6.93 2.70 28.12
N ASP A 13 7.00 1.38 27.95
CA ASP A 13 7.76 0.74 26.89
C ASP A 13 6.84 0.51 25.68
N PRO A 14 7.04 1.21 24.55
CA PRO A 14 6.24 0.99 23.34
C PRO A 14 6.35 -0.43 22.79
N ALA A 15 7.40 -1.20 23.14
CA ALA A 15 7.49 -2.59 22.73
C ALA A 15 6.43 -3.48 23.41
N SER A 16 5.91 -3.08 24.57
CA SER A 16 4.89 -3.86 25.31
C SER A 16 3.56 -3.94 24.57
N VAL A 17 3.24 -2.99 23.69
CA VAL A 17 2.01 -2.95 22.88
C VAL A 17 2.24 -3.33 21.41
N ARG A 18 3.40 -3.93 21.10
CA ARG A 18 3.75 -4.32 19.73
C ARG A 18 2.75 -5.31 19.10
N PRO A 19 2.29 -6.36 19.78
CA PRO A 19 1.29 -7.25 19.20
C PRO A 19 -0.01 -6.53 18.80
N GLN A 20 -0.44 -5.55 19.61
CA GLN A 20 -1.63 -4.74 19.33
C GLN A 20 -1.40 -3.81 18.13
N MET A 21 -0.21 -3.19 18.03
CA MET A 21 0.17 -2.42 16.84
C MET A 21 0.12 -3.30 15.58
N GLU A 22 0.67 -4.51 15.62
CA GLU A 22 0.67 -5.44 14.50
C GLU A 22 -0.74 -5.89 14.11
N THR A 23 -1.63 -6.14 15.07
CA THR A 23 -3.05 -6.42 14.81
C THR A 23 -3.74 -5.27 14.08
N VAL A 24 -3.54 -4.02 14.54
CA VAL A 24 -4.10 -2.83 13.89
C VAL A 24 -3.58 -2.69 12.46
N ILE A 25 -2.27 -2.87 12.26
CA ILE A 25 -1.64 -2.82 10.93
C ILE A 25 -2.27 -3.86 9.99
N ASN A 26 -2.39 -5.11 10.43
CA ASN A 26 -2.92 -6.19 9.60
C ASN A 26 -4.40 -5.98 9.23
N LEU A 27 -5.22 -5.47 10.15
CA LEU A 27 -6.63 -5.16 9.88
C LEU A 27 -6.76 -4.02 8.87
N PHE A 28 -5.96 -2.97 9.02
CA PHE A 28 -5.95 -1.88 8.06
C PHE A 28 -5.36 -2.27 6.70
N ASP A 29 -4.34 -3.12 6.66
CA ASP A 29 -3.81 -3.66 5.42
C ASP A 29 -4.87 -4.51 4.70
N ARG A 30 -5.57 -5.40 5.42
CA ARG A 30 -6.69 -6.18 4.85
C ARG A 30 -7.80 -5.30 4.30
N TYR A 31 -8.12 -4.20 4.96
CA TYR A 31 -9.08 -3.22 4.45
C TYR A 31 -8.60 -2.58 3.14
N LEU A 32 -7.33 -2.16 3.07
CA LEU A 32 -6.75 -1.54 1.88
C LEU A 32 -6.58 -2.54 0.73
N GLU A 33 -6.36 -3.81 1.04
CA GLU A 33 -6.30 -4.89 0.06
C GLU A 33 -7.64 -5.13 -0.61
N ASN A 34 -8.72 -5.11 0.18
CA ASN A 34 -10.09 -5.28 -0.31
C ASN A 34 -10.74 -3.97 -0.77
N SER A 35 -9.96 -2.89 -0.90
CA SER A 35 -10.45 -1.60 -1.36
C SER A 35 -10.85 -1.68 -2.83
N PRO A 36 -11.99 -1.07 -3.24
CA PRO A 36 -12.46 -1.06 -4.62
C PRO A 36 -11.55 -0.30 -5.61
N TYR A 37 -10.53 0.38 -5.10
CA TYR A 37 -9.49 1.03 -5.88
C TYR A 37 -8.23 1.11 -5.03
N ARG A 38 -7.09 1.10 -5.70
CA ARG A 38 -5.81 1.39 -5.10
C ARG A 38 -5.63 2.91 -4.97
N PHE A 39 -4.87 3.30 -3.95
CA PHE A 39 -4.66 4.69 -3.64
C PHE A 39 -3.25 5.09 -4.10
N GLY A 40 -3.10 6.32 -4.61
CA GLY A 40 -1.88 6.76 -5.31
C GLY A 40 -0.54 6.70 -4.54
N LYS A 41 0.53 7.18 -5.18
CA LYS A 41 1.93 6.91 -4.77
C LYS A 41 2.45 7.60 -3.49
N SER A 42 1.79 8.66 -3.02
CA SER A 42 2.27 9.38 -1.83
C SER A 42 2.09 8.55 -0.56
N LYS A 43 2.86 8.81 0.50
CA LYS A 43 2.72 8.10 1.80
C LYS A 43 1.26 8.03 2.25
N HIS A 44 0.58 9.17 2.30
CA HIS A 44 -0.82 9.26 2.73
C HIS A 44 -1.77 8.58 1.75
N ALA A 45 -1.49 8.69 0.45
CA ALA A 45 -2.30 8.04 -0.56
C ALA A 45 -2.20 6.52 -0.39
N VAL A 46 -1.02 5.91 -0.32
CA VAL A 46 -0.85 4.44 -0.14
C VAL A 46 -1.64 3.86 1.05
N MET A 47 -1.88 4.65 2.09
CA MET A 47 -2.64 4.26 3.28
C MET A 47 -4.13 4.62 3.22
N GLY A 48 -4.59 5.26 2.15
CA GLY A 48 -5.99 5.65 1.94
C GLY A 48 -6.59 6.43 3.12
N PRO A 49 -7.84 6.15 3.51
CA PRO A 49 -8.50 6.78 4.66
C PRO A 49 -7.80 6.51 6.00
N VAL A 50 -7.02 5.43 6.10
CA VAL A 50 -6.35 5.04 7.35
C VAL A 50 -5.40 6.12 7.84
N ALA A 51 -4.70 6.81 6.93
CA ALA A 51 -3.82 7.93 7.28
C ALA A 51 -4.55 9.00 8.10
N LYS A 52 -5.79 9.32 7.71
CA LYS A 52 -6.61 10.31 8.40
C LYS A 52 -7.27 9.76 9.66
N ILE A 53 -7.62 8.47 9.69
CA ILE A 53 -8.09 7.82 10.91
C ILE A 53 -7.01 7.90 12.00
N LEU A 54 -5.76 7.56 11.66
CA LEU A 54 -4.64 7.62 12.61
C LEU A 54 -4.45 9.05 13.14
N GLU A 55 -4.46 10.06 12.27
CA GLU A 55 -4.36 11.48 12.67
C GLU A 55 -5.51 11.90 13.62
N ARG A 56 -6.76 11.54 13.30
CA ARG A 56 -7.95 11.92 14.08
C ARG A 56 -8.03 11.18 15.41
N SER A 57 -7.63 9.91 15.43
CA SER A 57 -7.69 9.05 16.62
C SER A 57 -6.83 9.59 17.77
N GLN A 58 -5.73 10.29 17.46
CA GLN A 58 -4.85 10.91 18.45
C GLN A 58 -5.54 12.00 19.28
N THR A 59 -6.65 12.58 18.81
CA THR A 59 -7.35 13.60 19.59
C THR A 59 -8.19 13.02 20.71
N GLY A 60 -8.51 11.72 20.68
CA GLY A 60 -9.30 11.04 21.73
C GLY A 60 -10.79 11.37 21.77
N HIS A 61 -11.31 12.16 20.83
CA HIS A 61 -12.74 12.59 20.82
C HIS A 61 -13.62 11.76 19.88
N TRP A 62 -13.04 10.79 19.17
CA TRP A 62 -13.74 10.08 18.11
C TRP A 62 -14.17 8.69 18.58
N SER A 63 -15.46 8.37 18.39
CA SER A 63 -15.94 7.00 18.52
C SER A 63 -15.54 6.15 17.32
N ALA A 64 -15.58 4.82 17.48
CA ALA A 64 -15.33 3.89 16.38
C ALA A 64 -16.25 4.15 15.19
N ASP A 65 -17.55 4.32 15.45
CA ASP A 65 -18.55 4.60 14.42
C ASP A 65 -18.31 5.93 13.70
N ALA A 66 -17.87 6.96 14.42
CA ALA A 66 -17.56 8.26 13.82
C ALA A 66 -16.33 8.19 12.89
N LEU A 67 -15.30 7.43 13.27
CA LEU A 67 -14.13 7.19 12.41
C LEU A 67 -14.48 6.32 11.21
N ALA A 68 -15.32 5.30 11.39
CA ALA A 68 -15.78 4.43 10.31
C ALA A 68 -16.60 5.23 9.29
N GLY A 69 -17.56 6.05 9.75
CA GLY A 69 -18.33 6.95 8.90
C GLY A 69 -17.45 7.96 8.15
N TYR A 70 -16.42 8.49 8.81
CA TYR A 70 -15.45 9.39 8.17
C TYR A 70 -14.67 8.69 7.05
N ALA A 71 -14.21 7.46 7.27
CA ALA A 71 -13.48 6.69 6.27
C ALA A 71 -14.37 6.24 5.09
N LEU A 72 -15.62 5.85 5.36
CA LEU A 72 -16.61 5.57 4.32
C LEU A 72 -16.89 6.81 3.47
N ARG A 73 -16.98 8.00 4.08
CA ARG A 73 -17.17 9.25 3.34
C ARG A 73 -16.02 9.54 2.38
N ILE A 74 -14.78 9.25 2.76
CA ILE A 74 -13.62 9.41 1.87
C ILE A 74 -13.75 8.47 0.65
N HIS A 75 -14.21 7.23 0.87
CA HIS A 75 -14.49 6.28 -0.21
C HIS A 75 -15.56 6.77 -1.17
N GLU A 76 -16.70 7.23 -0.65
CA GLU A 76 -17.79 7.77 -1.47
C GLU A 76 -17.36 8.97 -2.34
N MET A 77 -16.43 9.78 -1.83
CA MET A 77 -15.92 10.95 -2.54
C MET A 77 -14.90 10.58 -3.64
N HIS A 78 -14.40 9.34 -3.66
CA HIS A 78 -13.43 8.91 -4.65
C HIS A 78 -14.10 8.52 -5.97
N ARG A 79 -13.64 9.12 -7.08
CA ARG A 79 -14.26 8.96 -8.41
C ARG A 79 -14.32 7.49 -8.89
N LYS A 80 -13.33 6.67 -8.51
CA LYS A 80 -13.27 5.25 -8.90
C LYS A 80 -14.12 4.34 -8.01
N ALA A 81 -14.49 4.75 -6.80
CA ALA A 81 -15.16 3.89 -5.83
C ALA A 81 -16.57 3.47 -6.24
N ARG A 82 -17.22 4.25 -7.12
CA ARG A 82 -18.65 4.10 -7.48
C ARG A 82 -19.59 3.97 -6.26
N GLY A 83 -19.15 4.45 -5.10
CA GLY A 83 -19.89 4.40 -3.83
C GLY A 83 -19.94 3.02 -3.15
N PHE A 84 -19.17 2.02 -3.58
CA PHE A 84 -19.24 0.67 -3.01
C PHE A 84 -17.96 0.28 -2.29
N VAL A 85 -18.06 -0.14 -1.03
CA VAL A 85 -16.98 -0.78 -0.26
C VAL A 85 -17.45 -2.19 0.07
N SER A 86 -16.62 -3.20 -0.21
CA SER A 86 -16.99 -4.60 0.03
C SER A 86 -17.27 -4.83 1.53
N THR A 87 -18.14 -5.81 1.84
CA THR A 87 -18.42 -6.18 3.24
C THR A 87 -17.14 -6.56 3.97
N GLU A 88 -16.22 -7.26 3.30
CA GLU A 88 -14.93 -7.63 3.88
C GLU A 88 -14.07 -6.40 4.20
N ALA A 89 -13.93 -5.46 3.28
CA ALA A 89 -13.20 -4.22 3.52
C ALA A 89 -13.82 -3.42 4.66
N ARG A 90 -15.15 -3.30 4.69
CA ARG A 90 -15.87 -2.58 5.75
C ARG A 90 -15.64 -3.22 7.12
N THR A 91 -15.76 -4.54 7.23
CA THR A 91 -15.52 -5.26 8.50
C THR A 91 -14.07 -5.09 8.96
N ALA A 92 -13.11 -5.25 8.06
CA ALA A 92 -11.68 -5.07 8.39
C ALA A 92 -11.37 -3.63 8.85
N LEU A 93 -12.01 -2.63 8.23
CA LEU A 93 -11.91 -1.22 8.64
C LEU A 93 -12.47 -0.99 10.04
N GLU A 94 -13.69 -1.47 10.30
CA GLU A 94 -14.34 -1.32 11.61
C GLU A 94 -13.54 -2.00 12.72
N ASP A 95 -13.07 -3.22 12.48
CA ASP A 95 -12.26 -3.97 13.45
C ASP A 95 -10.91 -3.28 13.68
N GLY A 96 -10.26 -2.79 12.62
CA GLY A 96 -9.02 -2.02 12.72
C GLY A 96 -9.20 -0.74 13.54
N ILE A 97 -10.31 -0.03 13.37
CA ILE A 97 -10.65 1.16 14.17
C ILE A 97 -10.90 0.79 15.63
N ARG A 98 -11.64 -0.29 15.91
CA ARG A 98 -11.91 -0.75 17.28
C ARG A 98 -10.60 -1.12 18.00
N GLU A 99 -9.72 -1.86 17.34
CA GLU A 99 -8.41 -2.22 17.88
C GLU A 99 -7.49 -1.00 18.04
N LEU A 100 -7.56 -0.04 17.12
CA LEU A 100 -6.83 1.22 17.26
C LEU A 100 -7.29 1.99 18.51
N ILE A 101 -8.59 2.14 18.73
CA ILE A 101 -9.11 2.82 19.93
C ILE A 101 -8.67 2.09 21.20
N ARG A 102 -8.76 0.75 21.24
CA ARG A 102 -8.25 -0.05 22.37
C ARG A 102 -6.77 0.19 22.61
N LEU A 103 -5.96 0.21 21.56
CA LEU A 103 -4.52 0.50 21.66
C LEU A 103 -4.28 1.90 22.24
N ILE A 104 -5.05 2.90 21.79
CA ILE A 104 -4.95 4.28 22.28
C ILE A 104 -5.29 4.38 23.77
N ASP A 105 -6.31 3.65 24.22
CA ASP A 105 -6.72 3.60 25.64
C ASP A 105 -5.68 2.89 26.53
N MET A 106 -4.86 2.00 25.95
CA MET A 106 -3.80 1.28 26.67
C MET A 106 -2.51 2.08 26.87
N VAL A 107 -2.32 3.17 26.10
CA VAL A 107 -1.05 3.91 26.07
C VAL A 107 -1.17 5.24 26.79
N PRO A 108 -0.13 5.68 27.54
CA PRO A 108 -0.12 7.03 28.09
C PRO A 108 -0.20 8.08 26.98
N ILE A 109 -0.94 9.16 27.25
CA ILE A 109 -1.14 10.27 26.30
C ILE A 109 0.19 10.88 25.81
N THR A 110 1.23 10.87 26.65
CA THR A 110 2.59 11.34 26.33
C THR A 110 3.30 10.49 25.28
N THR A 111 2.84 9.25 25.05
CA THR A 111 3.44 8.30 24.09
C THR A 111 2.55 7.98 22.90
N LEU A 112 1.29 8.43 22.93
CA LEU A 112 0.27 8.18 21.91
C LEU A 112 0.74 8.53 20.50
N ALA A 113 1.33 9.72 20.31
CA ALA A 113 1.84 10.14 19.01
C ALA A 113 2.89 9.18 18.45
N LYS A 114 3.79 8.67 19.31
CA LYS A 114 4.86 7.74 18.92
C LYS A 114 4.31 6.36 18.58
N VAL A 115 3.28 5.88 19.28
CA VAL A 115 2.62 4.60 18.99
C VAL A 115 1.86 4.71 17.66
N ALA A 116 1.10 5.78 17.46
CA ALA A 116 0.39 6.03 16.20
C ALA A 116 1.35 6.16 15.01
N GLU A 117 2.49 6.85 15.17
CA GLU A 117 3.54 6.93 14.14
C GLU A 117 4.10 5.54 13.79
N LYS A 118 4.32 4.67 14.78
CA LYS A 118 4.78 3.29 14.53
C LYS A 118 3.76 2.47 13.74
N VAL A 119 2.47 2.64 14.04
CA VAL A 119 1.38 2.02 13.27
C VAL A 119 1.36 2.56 11.84
N GLU A 120 1.45 3.89 11.68
CA GLU A 120 1.46 4.55 10.36
C GLU A 120 2.61 4.05 9.49
N TYR A 121 3.85 4.08 10.00
CA TYR A 121 5.02 3.64 9.24
C TYR A 121 5.05 2.12 9.05
N GLY A 122 4.53 1.34 10.00
CA GLY A 122 4.39 -0.11 9.86
C GLY A 122 3.48 -0.47 8.70
N LEU A 123 2.30 0.16 8.64
CA LEU A 123 1.36 0.00 7.53
C LEU A 123 1.97 0.47 6.21
N TYR A 124 2.55 1.67 6.17
CA TYR A 124 3.21 2.18 4.96
C TYR A 124 4.28 1.21 4.44
N TYR A 125 5.14 0.71 5.32
CA TYR A 125 6.19 -0.24 4.94
C TYR A 125 5.60 -1.54 4.40
N GLN A 126 4.60 -2.12 5.06
CA GLN A 126 3.93 -3.35 4.59
C GLN A 126 3.36 -3.18 3.18
N ARG A 127 2.64 -2.07 2.92
CA ARG A 127 2.10 -1.75 1.60
C ARG A 127 3.19 -1.57 0.54
N ARG A 128 4.25 -0.81 0.85
CA ARG A 128 5.35 -0.56 -0.09
C ARG A 128 6.18 -1.81 -0.37
N LYS A 129 6.37 -2.65 0.63
CA LYS A 129 7.02 -3.94 0.50
C LYS A 129 6.22 -4.83 -0.46
N GLY A 130 4.92 -4.98 -0.22
CA GLY A 130 4.03 -5.78 -1.09
C GLY A 130 4.09 -5.34 -2.56
N ALA A 131 3.92 -4.04 -2.83
CA ALA A 131 4.03 -3.51 -4.18
C ALA A 131 5.42 -3.74 -4.82
N SER A 132 6.49 -3.66 -4.03
CA SER A 132 7.85 -3.94 -4.53
C SER A 132 8.06 -5.41 -4.84
N GLU A 133 7.50 -6.31 -4.02
CA GLU A 133 7.54 -7.76 -4.23
C GLU A 133 6.72 -8.17 -5.45
N TRP A 134 5.53 -7.58 -5.65
CA TRP A 134 4.74 -7.78 -6.86
C TRP A 134 5.49 -7.32 -8.11
N MET A 135 6.03 -6.10 -8.10
CA MET A 135 6.83 -5.57 -9.22
C MET A 135 8.01 -6.48 -9.58
N GLU A 136 8.69 -7.03 -8.57
CA GLU A 136 9.80 -7.97 -8.79
C GLU A 136 9.31 -9.32 -9.34
N SER A 137 8.13 -9.81 -8.93
CA SER A 137 7.51 -10.99 -9.52
C SER A 137 7.19 -10.77 -11.00
N ILE A 138 6.53 -9.67 -11.32
CA ILE A 138 6.19 -9.27 -12.69
C ILE A 138 7.45 -9.17 -13.55
N ARG A 139 8.52 -8.54 -13.03
CA ARG A 139 9.81 -8.45 -13.74
C ARG A 139 10.38 -9.82 -14.07
N LYS A 140 10.40 -10.75 -13.11
CA LYS A 140 10.91 -12.12 -13.32
C LYS A 140 10.04 -12.92 -14.28
N GLU A 141 8.73 -12.75 -14.23
CA GLU A 141 7.81 -13.41 -15.16
C GLU A 141 7.97 -12.87 -16.58
N PHE A 142 8.19 -11.56 -16.73
CA PHE A 142 8.46 -10.96 -18.03
C PHE A 142 9.83 -11.36 -18.58
N GLU A 143 10.84 -11.45 -17.73
CA GLU A 143 12.15 -11.99 -18.09
C GLU A 143 12.03 -13.40 -18.68
N LYS A 144 11.27 -14.29 -18.01
CA LYS A 144 10.99 -15.65 -18.50
C LYS A 144 10.22 -15.64 -19.84
N TYR A 145 9.25 -14.76 -19.97
CA TYR A 145 8.50 -14.58 -21.22
C TYR A 145 9.45 -14.20 -22.36
N LEU A 146 10.31 -13.21 -22.17
CA LEU A 146 11.27 -12.77 -23.18
C LEU A 146 12.32 -13.85 -23.50
N SER A 147 12.85 -14.55 -22.50
CA SER A 147 13.85 -15.60 -22.71
C SER A 147 13.27 -16.82 -23.44
N SER A 148 11.97 -17.11 -23.27
CA SER A 148 11.31 -18.19 -23.99
C SER A 148 10.97 -17.82 -25.44
N ARG A 149 10.69 -16.54 -25.69
CA ARG A 149 10.41 -16.00 -27.04
C ARG A 149 11.68 -15.79 -27.87
N TYR A 150 12.71 -15.21 -27.25
CA TYR A 150 14.00 -14.93 -27.89
C TYR A 150 15.05 -15.88 -27.32
N VAL A 151 15.26 -16.99 -28.05
CA VAL A 151 16.18 -18.08 -27.66
C VAL A 151 17.59 -17.58 -27.33
N THR A 152 18.03 -16.48 -27.95
CA THR A 152 19.32 -15.84 -27.69
C THR A 152 19.17 -14.33 -27.46
N ILE A 153 20.14 -13.74 -26.76
CA ILE A 153 20.16 -12.30 -26.49
C ILE A 153 20.34 -11.48 -27.77
N GLU A 154 21.00 -12.03 -28.79
CA GLU A 154 21.21 -11.38 -30.09
C GLU A 154 19.88 -11.19 -30.82
N LEU A 155 19.02 -12.22 -30.85
CA LEU A 155 17.68 -12.13 -31.45
C LEU A 155 16.82 -11.10 -30.72
N PHE A 156 16.96 -11.05 -29.38
CA PHE A 156 16.26 -10.06 -28.57
C PHE A 156 16.69 -8.63 -28.89
N ARG A 157 18.00 -8.38 -28.95
CA ARG A 157 18.60 -7.08 -29.30
C ARG A 157 18.22 -6.62 -30.70
N GLU A 158 18.16 -7.54 -31.65
CA GLU A 158 17.71 -7.27 -33.02
C GLU A 158 16.22 -6.90 -33.05
N ALA A 159 15.37 -7.69 -32.39
CA ALA A 159 13.93 -7.46 -32.35
C ALA A 159 13.57 -6.12 -31.70
N TRP A 160 14.26 -5.77 -30.61
CA TRP A 160 14.01 -4.51 -29.87
C TRP A 160 14.85 -3.34 -30.36
N LYS A 161 15.75 -3.56 -31.33
CA LYS A 161 16.68 -2.57 -31.90
C LYS A 161 17.49 -1.84 -30.83
N ASP A 162 17.87 -2.56 -29.78
CA ASP A 162 18.63 -2.04 -28.63
C ASP A 162 19.82 -2.96 -28.38
N LYS A 163 21.03 -2.44 -28.57
CA LYS A 163 22.28 -3.24 -28.44
C LYS A 163 22.69 -3.48 -26.99
N ASN A 164 22.19 -2.67 -26.06
CA ASN A 164 22.62 -2.70 -24.66
C ASN A 164 21.64 -3.46 -23.77
N ILE A 165 20.53 -3.95 -24.33
CA ILE A 165 19.50 -4.61 -23.56
C ILE A 165 19.93 -6.02 -23.13
N THR A 166 19.47 -6.39 -21.94
CA THR A 166 19.57 -7.70 -21.30
C THR A 166 18.16 -8.18 -20.94
N PHE A 167 17.96 -9.49 -20.80
CA PHE A 167 16.68 -10.01 -20.30
C PHE A 167 16.40 -9.51 -18.87
N GLU A 168 17.45 -9.42 -18.07
CA GLU A 168 17.43 -8.88 -16.73
C GLU A 168 17.19 -7.35 -16.74
N GLY A 169 16.40 -6.86 -15.79
CA GLY A 169 16.24 -5.42 -15.54
C GLY A 169 15.15 -4.72 -16.37
N ILE A 170 14.39 -5.45 -17.19
CA ILE A 170 13.27 -4.86 -17.94
C ILE A 170 11.97 -5.03 -17.16
N TYR A 171 11.34 -3.90 -16.86
CA TYR A 171 9.96 -3.89 -16.38
C TYR A 171 8.99 -3.72 -17.55
N PRO A 172 7.94 -4.55 -17.65
CA PRO A 172 6.93 -4.46 -18.71
C PRO A 172 5.98 -3.27 -18.49
N SER A 173 6.45 -2.08 -18.15
CA SER A 173 5.53 -0.95 -17.89
C SER A 173 5.06 -0.26 -19.18
N ARG A 174 3.75 -0.11 -19.33
CA ARG A 174 3.07 0.68 -20.36
C ARG A 174 3.24 2.19 -20.13
N SER A 175 3.54 2.59 -18.89
CA SER A 175 3.84 3.99 -18.56
C SER A 175 5.23 4.45 -19.02
N ASN A 176 6.17 3.52 -19.24
CA ASN A 176 7.55 3.83 -19.59
C ASN A 176 7.64 4.52 -20.97
N GLU A 177 8.48 5.55 -21.06
CA GLU A 177 8.76 6.27 -22.30
C GLU A 177 9.24 5.33 -23.42
N ALA A 178 10.04 4.31 -23.08
CA ALA A 178 10.49 3.30 -24.03
C ALA A 178 9.34 2.48 -24.65
N TYR A 179 8.25 2.25 -23.91
CA TYR A 179 7.03 1.64 -24.41
C TYR A 179 6.19 2.66 -25.22
N ARG A 180 5.97 3.87 -24.66
CA ARG A 180 5.12 4.90 -25.30
C ARG A 180 5.67 5.39 -26.64
N LYS A 181 7.00 5.54 -26.75
CA LYS A 181 7.70 5.90 -27.99
C LYS A 181 8.08 4.68 -28.83
N GLY A 182 8.01 3.49 -28.25
CA GLY A 182 8.30 2.23 -28.91
C GLY A 182 7.32 1.96 -30.05
N LYS A 183 7.84 1.90 -31.27
CA LYS A 183 7.14 1.32 -32.43
C LYS A 183 7.69 -0.09 -32.67
N GLY A 184 6.82 -1.02 -33.05
CA GLY A 184 7.22 -2.38 -33.42
C GLY A 184 7.20 -3.38 -32.26
N THR A 185 8.15 -4.33 -32.28
CA THR A 185 8.12 -5.59 -31.52
C THR A 185 8.12 -5.40 -30.00
N ARG A 186 8.85 -4.41 -29.48
CA ARG A 186 8.88 -4.09 -28.04
C ARG A 186 7.49 -3.83 -27.46
N LYS A 187 6.68 -3.04 -28.16
CA LYS A 187 5.33 -2.72 -27.73
C LYS A 187 4.42 -3.94 -27.80
N GLN A 188 4.54 -4.73 -28.88
CA GLN A 188 3.78 -5.97 -29.06
C GLN A 188 4.06 -6.98 -27.95
N ASP A 189 5.33 -7.17 -27.58
CA ASP A 189 5.73 -8.10 -26.53
C ASP A 189 5.20 -7.68 -25.16
N VAL A 190 5.26 -6.39 -24.82
CA VAL A 190 4.66 -5.87 -23.58
C VAL A 190 3.14 -6.02 -23.61
N ASP A 191 2.48 -5.67 -24.71
CA ASP A 191 1.03 -5.81 -24.86
C ASP A 191 0.59 -7.28 -24.74
N GLU A 192 1.33 -8.20 -25.36
CA GLU A 192 1.07 -9.63 -25.34
C GLU A 192 1.27 -10.22 -23.94
N PHE A 193 2.32 -9.80 -23.23
CA PHE A 193 2.55 -10.21 -21.85
C PHE A 193 1.37 -9.84 -20.94
N TRP A 194 0.81 -8.64 -21.10
CA TRP A 194 -0.32 -8.18 -20.30
C TRP A 194 -1.68 -8.71 -20.73
N ARG A 195 -1.84 -9.19 -21.98
CA ARG A 195 -3.12 -9.72 -22.48
C ARG A 195 -3.61 -10.95 -21.72
N ASN A 196 -2.70 -11.72 -21.15
CA ASN A 196 -3.00 -12.97 -20.45
C ASN A 196 -3.11 -12.80 -18.92
N ARG A 197 -3.11 -11.55 -18.41
CA ARG A 197 -3.15 -11.27 -16.97
C ARG A 197 -4.52 -10.83 -16.48
N THR A 198 -4.69 -10.86 -15.16
CA THR A 198 -5.92 -10.45 -14.48
C THR A 198 -6.12 -8.94 -14.57
N GLU A 199 -7.35 -8.48 -14.34
CA GLU A 199 -7.67 -7.05 -14.26
C GLU A 199 -6.91 -6.37 -13.10
N GLU A 200 -6.70 -7.09 -11.99
CA GLU A 200 -5.92 -6.63 -10.83
C GLU A 200 -4.45 -6.34 -11.17
N ASP A 201 -3.82 -7.22 -11.95
CA ASP A 201 -2.45 -7.05 -12.43
C ASP A 201 -2.30 -5.80 -13.34
N LEU A 202 -3.35 -5.44 -14.08
CA LEU A 202 -3.37 -4.25 -14.92
C LEU A 202 -3.55 -2.97 -14.10
N GLU A 203 -4.42 -3.01 -13.09
CA GLU A 203 -4.61 -1.88 -12.17
C GLU A 203 -3.34 -1.56 -11.38
N GLU A 204 -2.56 -2.58 -10.98
CA GLU A 204 -1.32 -2.39 -10.23
C GLU A 204 -0.18 -1.82 -11.11
N GLU A 205 -0.21 -2.04 -12.43
CA GLU A 205 0.75 -1.43 -13.37
C GLU A 205 0.43 0.02 -13.73
N ASP A 206 -0.86 0.34 -13.88
CA ASP A 206 -1.33 1.66 -14.31
C ASP A 206 -1.16 2.74 -13.22
N GLU A 207 -0.92 2.35 -11.95
CA GLU A 207 -0.88 3.26 -10.79
C GLU A 207 0.47 3.80 -10.36
#